data_AF-A0A7S1THF0-F1
#
_entry.id   AF-A0A7S1THF0-F1
#
_cell.length_a   1.000
_cell.length_b   1.000
_cell.length_c   1.000
_cell.angle_alpha   90.00
_cell.angle_beta   90.00
_cell.angle_gamma   90.00
#
_symmetry.space_group_name_H-M   'P 1'
#
loop_
_entity.id
_entity.type
_entity.pdbx_description
1 polymer ?
#
loop_
_entity_poly.entity_id
_entity_poly.type
_entity_poly.pdbx_seq_one_letter_code
_entity_poly.pdbx_strand_id
1 'polypeptide(L)'
;PRRSKNGWSNYSPLVAKKTLASAIQIGDPVSIHRAIRALEACNGVVEEATEEELMDASARADRTGMFNCPHTGVALAALIKLRESNVIGSNDRTVVVSTAHGLKFTDSKVLYHERKLHNCSSKFANEVIRIPADAERI
;
A
#
# COMPACT_ATOMS: atom_id res chain seq x y z
N PRO A 1 6.74 -2.74 19.11
CA PRO A 1 7.03 -1.94 17.89
C PRO A 1 8.38 -2.36 17.26
N ARG A 2 8.36 -2.96 16.06
CA ARG A 2 9.60 -3.41 15.41
C ARG A 2 10.43 -2.20 14.96
N ARG A 3 11.35 -1.77 15.83
CA ARG A 3 12.63 -1.14 15.41
C ARG A 3 13.21 -2.03 14.31
N SER A 4 13.86 -1.45 13.29
CA SER A 4 14.63 -2.21 12.29
C SER A 4 15.30 -3.39 13.00
N LYS A 5 15.09 -4.62 12.51
CA LYS A 5 15.40 -5.86 13.25
C LYS A 5 16.83 -5.89 13.82
N ASN A 6 17.72 -5.03 13.32
CA ASN A 6 19.14 -4.93 13.68
C ASN A 6 19.59 -3.53 14.19
N GLY A 7 18.70 -2.58 14.50
CA GLY A 7 19.10 -1.28 15.07
C GLY A 7 19.87 -0.35 14.12
N TRP A 8 19.53 -0.36 12.82
CA TRP A 8 20.08 0.51 11.75
C TRP A 8 21.58 0.38 11.43
N SER A 9 22.35 -0.37 12.22
CA SER A 9 23.80 -0.53 12.09
C SER A 9 24.25 -1.38 10.90
N ASN A 10 23.38 -2.24 10.36
CA ASN A 10 23.68 -3.13 9.24
C ASN A 10 22.79 -2.85 8.01
N TYR A 11 22.78 -1.61 7.52
CA TYR A 11 22.15 -1.32 6.22
C TYR A 11 23.05 -1.79 5.06
N SER A 12 22.48 -2.55 4.13
CA SER A 12 23.09 -2.91 2.86
C SER A 12 22.07 -2.71 1.74
N PRO A 13 22.47 -2.15 0.58
CA PRO A 13 21.61 -2.05 -0.58
C PRO A 13 20.99 -3.39 -0.97
N LEU A 14 19.73 -3.37 -1.40
CA LEU A 14 19.03 -4.54 -1.93
C LEU A 14 18.75 -4.34 -3.42
N VAL A 15 18.61 -5.44 -4.16
CA VAL A 15 18.16 -5.35 -5.55
C VAL A 15 16.66 -5.07 -5.56
N ALA A 16 16.25 -3.95 -6.18
CA ALA A 16 14.85 -3.57 -6.28
C ALA A 16 14.07 -4.60 -7.12
N LYS A 17 13.00 -5.14 -6.54
CA LYS A 17 12.05 -6.01 -7.26
C LYS A 17 10.92 -5.18 -7.86
N LYS A 18 10.30 -5.66 -8.93
CA LYS A 18 9.13 -5.00 -9.53
C LYS A 18 7.99 -4.92 -8.51
N THR A 19 7.34 -3.75 -8.46
CA THR A 19 6.18 -3.48 -7.61
C THR A 19 5.18 -2.59 -8.35
N LEU A 20 3.88 -2.74 -8.04
CA LEU A 20 2.83 -1.84 -8.51
C LEU A 20 3.00 -0.42 -7.96
N ALA A 21 3.73 -0.27 -6.85
CA ALA A 21 4.11 1.00 -6.26
C ALA A 21 5.42 1.55 -6.88
N SER A 22 5.46 1.69 -8.21
CA SER A 22 6.69 1.97 -8.98
C SER A 22 7.56 3.12 -8.46
N ALA A 23 6.98 4.21 -7.93
CA ALA A 23 7.77 5.33 -7.43
C ALA A 23 8.56 5.04 -6.13
N ILE A 24 8.30 3.93 -5.45
CA ILE A 24 9.10 3.46 -4.28
C ILE A 24 9.89 2.18 -4.60
N GLN A 25 10.00 1.82 -5.89
CA GLN A 25 10.84 0.71 -6.35
C GLN A 25 12.32 1.10 -6.27
N ILE A 26 12.85 1.17 -5.04
CA ILE A 26 14.19 1.66 -4.76
C ILE A 26 14.93 0.61 -3.94
N GLY A 27 16.05 0.14 -4.48
CA GLY A 27 16.92 -0.84 -3.83
C GLY A 27 17.98 -0.22 -2.93
N ASP A 28 18.46 0.97 -3.33
CA ASP A 28 19.42 1.77 -2.58
C ASP A 28 18.95 3.24 -2.49
N PRO A 29 18.28 3.65 -1.40
CA PRO A 29 17.75 5.00 -1.29
C PRO A 29 18.87 5.99 -1.04
N VAL A 30 19.04 6.95 -1.97
CA VAL A 30 20.02 8.05 -1.88
C VAL A 30 19.97 8.80 -0.53
N SER A 31 18.78 8.88 0.09
CA SER A 31 18.56 9.60 1.35
C SER A 31 18.36 8.68 2.56
N ILE A 32 18.81 7.42 2.53
CA ILE A 32 18.59 6.46 3.62
C ILE A 32 19.09 6.96 4.98
N HIS A 33 20.27 7.59 5.03
CA HIS A 33 20.79 8.17 6.28
C HIS A 33 19.94 9.32 6.83
N ARG A 34 19.25 10.08 5.96
CA ARG A 34 18.29 11.10 6.40
C ARG A 34 17.04 10.44 6.96
N ALA A 35 16.55 9.37 6.33
CA ALA A 35 15.40 8.61 6.81
C ALA A 35 15.67 7.94 8.16
N ILE A 36 16.83 7.29 8.34
CA ILE A 36 17.24 6.67 9.62
C ILE A 36 17.25 7.71 10.74
N ARG A 37 17.91 8.87 10.52
CA ARG A 37 17.94 9.94 11.53
C ARG A 37 16.54 10.44 11.90
N ALA A 38 15.64 10.59 10.93
CA ALA A 38 14.26 11.00 11.20
C ALA A 38 13.48 9.94 12.00
N LEU A 39 13.67 8.66 11.68
CA LEU A 39 13.06 7.56 12.42
C LEU A 39 13.59 7.49 13.85
N GLU A 40 14.88 7.68 14.08
CA GLU A 40 15.46 7.70 15.44
C GLU A 40 14.95 8.90 16.24
N ALA A 41 14.93 10.10 15.65
CA ALA A 41 14.47 11.32 16.30
C ALA A 41 12.98 11.28 16.68
N CYS A 42 12.15 10.62 15.86
CA CYS A 42 10.70 10.54 16.06
C CYS A 42 10.22 9.24 16.72
N ASN A 43 11.15 8.37 17.17
CA ASN A 43 10.84 7.00 17.58
C ASN A 43 9.94 6.25 16.56
N GLY A 44 10.25 6.46 15.28
CA GLY A 44 9.51 5.95 14.14
C GLY A 44 9.69 4.45 13.94
N VAL A 45 8.74 3.87 13.21
CA VAL A 45 8.72 2.45 12.83
C VAL A 45 8.79 2.31 11.32
N VAL A 46 9.29 1.17 10.86
CA VAL A 46 9.27 0.79 9.45
C VAL A 46 8.47 -0.50 9.33
N GLU A 47 7.58 -0.50 8.35
CA GLU A 47 6.75 -1.64 8.00
C GLU A 47 6.80 -1.87 6.49
N GLU A 48 6.50 -3.10 6.10
CA GLU A 48 6.47 -3.55 4.71
C GLU A 48 5.06 -4.00 4.33
N ALA A 49 4.74 -3.92 3.05
CA ALA A 49 3.49 -4.43 2.49
C ALA A 49 3.80 -5.30 1.27
N THR A 50 3.17 -6.46 1.18
CA THR A 50 3.20 -7.28 -0.04
C THR A 50 2.38 -6.64 -1.15
N GLU A 51 2.58 -7.08 -2.40
CA GLU A 51 1.77 -6.63 -3.54
C GLU A 51 0.28 -6.88 -3.33
N GLU A 52 -0.08 -7.99 -2.67
CA GLU A 52 -1.47 -8.28 -2.35
C GLU A 52 -2.00 -7.33 -1.27
N GLU A 53 -1.27 -7.15 -0.16
CA GLU A 53 -1.69 -6.30 0.94
C GLU A 53 -1.88 -4.84 0.49
N LEU A 54 -0.96 -4.30 -0.31
CA LEU A 54 -1.05 -2.92 -0.78
C LEU A 54 -2.24 -2.72 -1.71
N MET A 55 -2.52 -3.67 -2.60
CA MET A 55 -3.64 -3.57 -3.55
C MET A 55 -4.98 -3.78 -2.86
N ASP A 56 -5.07 -4.73 -1.93
CA ASP A 56 -6.27 -4.96 -1.13
C ASP A 56 -6.58 -3.76 -0.22
N ALA A 57 -5.56 -3.16 0.41
CA ALA A 57 -5.73 -1.94 1.19
C ALA A 57 -6.17 -0.76 0.32
N SER A 58 -5.57 -0.60 -0.87
CA SER A 58 -5.97 0.41 -1.85
C SER A 58 -7.43 0.26 -2.27
N ALA A 59 -7.85 -0.95 -2.66
CA ALA A 59 -9.21 -1.25 -3.09
C ALA A 59 -10.23 -1.03 -1.97
N ARG A 60 -9.89 -1.38 -0.72
CA ARG A 60 -10.74 -1.09 0.44
C ARG A 60 -10.93 0.40 0.68
N ALA A 61 -9.88 1.21 0.55
CA ALA A 61 -10.00 2.65 0.67
C ALA A 61 -10.79 3.27 -0.49
N ASP A 62 -10.64 2.75 -1.71
CA ASP A 62 -11.46 3.23 -2.84
C ASP A 62 -12.96 2.97 -2.63
N ARG A 63 -13.32 1.87 -1.95
CA ARG A 63 -14.72 1.62 -1.55
C ARG A 63 -15.30 2.65 -0.57
N THR A 64 -14.47 3.45 0.09
CA THR A 64 -14.95 4.55 0.94
C THR A 64 -15.05 5.88 0.19
N GLY A 65 -15.00 5.86 -1.14
CA GLY A 65 -15.10 7.05 -2.01
C GLY A 65 -13.77 7.73 -2.31
N MET A 66 -12.64 7.13 -1.89
CA MET A 66 -11.32 7.61 -2.27
C MET A 66 -10.95 7.15 -3.69
N PHE A 67 -9.90 7.76 -4.24
CA PHE A 67 -9.22 7.23 -5.42
C PHE A 67 -7.72 7.37 -5.26
N ASN A 68 -7.14 6.41 -4.53
CA ASN A 68 -5.77 6.53 -4.00
C ASN A 68 -4.71 5.93 -4.94
N CYS A 69 -3.45 6.33 -4.76
CA CYS A 69 -2.31 5.72 -5.47
C CYS A 69 -1.78 4.47 -4.75
N PRO A 70 -1.02 3.59 -5.45
CA PRO A 70 -0.44 2.40 -4.82
C PRO A 70 0.44 2.67 -3.59
N HIS A 71 1.14 3.82 -3.53
CA HIS A 71 1.92 4.23 -2.36
C HIS A 71 1.04 4.48 -1.13
N THR A 72 -0.14 5.03 -1.33
CA THR A 72 -1.15 5.14 -0.26
C THR A 72 -1.65 3.76 0.14
N GLY A 73 -1.80 2.82 -0.80
CA GLY A 73 -2.07 1.41 -0.49
C GLY A 73 -1.03 0.79 0.45
N VAL A 74 0.26 1.01 0.19
CA VAL A 74 1.35 0.57 1.08
C VAL A 74 1.24 1.19 2.47
N ALA A 75 1.02 2.52 2.54
CA ALA A 75 0.87 3.22 3.81
C ALA A 75 -0.36 2.74 4.61
N LEU A 76 -1.48 2.46 3.93
CA LEU A 76 -2.69 1.92 4.56
C LEU A 76 -2.48 0.48 5.03
N ALA A 77 -1.79 -0.37 4.26
CA ALA A 77 -1.44 -1.73 4.68
C ALA A 77 -0.56 -1.70 5.95
N ALA A 78 0.45 -0.84 5.99
CA ALA A 78 1.26 -0.62 7.18
C ALA A 78 0.42 -0.12 8.37
N LEU A 79 -0.48 0.85 8.15
CA LEU A 79 -1.38 1.36 9.19
C LEU A 79 -2.26 0.25 9.77
N ILE A 80 -2.83 -0.63 8.92
CA ILE A 80 -3.64 -1.77 9.35
C ILE A 80 -2.82 -2.69 10.27
N LYS A 81 -1.60 -3.08 9.87
CA LYS A 81 -0.70 -3.92 10.68
C LYS A 81 -0.32 -3.26 12.01
N LEU A 82 -0.03 -1.96 11.99
CA LEU A 82 0.34 -1.21 13.19
C LEU A 82 -0.84 -1.04 14.16
N ARG A 83 -2.06 -0.92 13.63
CA ARG A 83 -3.28 -0.96 14.45
C ARG A 83 -3.49 -2.35 15.04
N GLU A 84 -3.38 -3.41 14.24
CA GLU A 84 -3.57 -4.80 14.69
C GLU A 84 -2.56 -5.21 15.76
N SER A 85 -1.34 -4.68 15.69
CA SER A 85 -0.30 -4.89 16.71
C SER A 85 -0.36 -3.88 17.87
N ASN A 86 -1.39 -3.03 17.94
CA ASN A 86 -1.58 -1.99 18.96
C ASN A 86 -0.40 -1.00 19.08
N VAL A 87 0.40 -0.83 18.02
CA VAL A 87 1.42 0.23 17.95
C VAL A 87 0.75 1.58 17.72
N ILE A 88 -0.33 1.61 16.94
CA ILE A 88 -1.21 2.77 16.77
C ILE A 88 -2.54 2.44 17.46
N GLY A 89 -2.93 3.28 18.43
CA GLY A 89 -4.17 3.15 19.20
C GLY A 89 -5.41 3.52 18.38
N SER A 90 -6.58 3.04 18.79
CA SER A 90 -7.84 3.31 18.08
C SER A 90 -8.26 4.78 18.09
N ASN A 91 -7.78 5.56 19.05
CA ASN A 91 -8.10 6.98 19.22
C ASN A 91 -6.95 7.90 18.78
N ASP A 92 -5.87 7.33 18.22
CA ASP A 92 -4.72 8.11 17.80
C ASP A 92 -5.05 8.88 16.52
N ARG A 93 -4.82 10.19 16.55
CA ARG A 93 -4.93 11.02 15.35
C ARG A 93 -3.80 10.65 14.40
N THR A 94 -4.15 9.95 13.33
CA THR A 94 -3.21 9.43 12.34
C THR A 94 -3.39 10.13 11.00
N VAL A 95 -2.27 10.48 10.35
CA VAL A 95 -2.26 11.09 9.01
C VAL A 95 -1.51 10.18 8.06
N VAL A 96 -2.14 9.83 6.94
CA VAL A 96 -1.52 9.10 5.83
C VAL A 96 -1.20 10.09 4.72
N VAL A 97 0.06 10.11 4.27
CA VAL A 97 0.51 11.01 3.20
C VAL A 97 0.32 10.35 1.84
N SER A 98 -0.48 10.96 0.97
CA SER A 98 -0.60 10.55 -0.43
C SER A 98 0.31 11.42 -1.30
N THR A 99 1.26 10.78 -1.98
CA THR A 99 2.30 11.47 -2.76
C THR A 99 1.94 11.64 -4.23
N ALA A 100 0.89 10.97 -4.70
CA ALA A 100 0.46 10.99 -6.10
C ALA A 100 -1.05 10.83 -6.23
N HIS A 101 -1.61 11.37 -7.31
CA HIS A 101 -3.03 11.23 -7.62
C HIS A 101 -3.35 9.82 -8.16
N GLY A 102 -4.46 9.21 -7.71
CA GLY A 102 -4.86 7.87 -8.15
C GLY A 102 -5.10 7.73 -9.66
N LEU A 103 -5.47 8.82 -10.33
CA LEU A 103 -5.64 8.89 -11.81
C LEU A 103 -4.38 8.51 -12.60
N LYS A 104 -3.19 8.56 -11.99
CA LYS A 104 -1.97 8.07 -12.66
C LYS A 104 -1.87 6.53 -12.71
N PHE A 105 -2.79 5.82 -12.05
CA PHE A 105 -2.72 4.37 -11.81
C PHE A 105 -4.03 3.67 -12.13
N THR A 106 -4.81 4.19 -13.10
CA THR A 106 -6.07 3.59 -13.54
C THR A 106 -5.88 2.14 -14.01
N ASP A 107 -4.82 1.86 -14.75
CA ASP A 107 -4.56 0.53 -15.31
C ASP A 107 -4.41 -0.53 -14.22
N SER A 108 -3.65 -0.23 -13.16
CA SER A 108 -3.48 -1.12 -12.01
C SER A 108 -4.83 -1.43 -11.32
N LYS A 109 -5.72 -0.43 -11.24
CA LYS A 109 -7.05 -0.61 -10.64
C LYS A 109 -7.98 -1.43 -11.54
N VAL A 110 -7.98 -1.17 -12.85
CA VAL A 110 -8.73 -1.98 -13.83
C VAL A 110 -8.28 -3.43 -13.74
N LEU A 111 -6.97 -3.69 -13.81
CA LEU A 111 -6.43 -5.04 -13.71
C LEU A 111 -6.77 -5.73 -12.38
N TYR A 112 -6.79 -4.99 -11.26
CA TYR A 112 -7.23 -5.52 -9.96
C TYR A 112 -8.70 -5.94 -9.99
N HIS A 113 -9.60 -5.05 -10.43
CA HIS A 113 -11.03 -5.33 -10.43
C HIS A 113 -11.44 -6.36 -11.50
N GLU A 114 -10.64 -6.56 -12.55
CA GLU A 114 -10.80 -7.64 -13.52
C GLU A 114 -10.10 -8.95 -13.12
N ARG A 115 -9.46 -9.01 -11.93
CA ARG A 115 -8.65 -10.16 -11.45
C ARG A 115 -7.53 -10.59 -12.40
N LYS A 116 -6.95 -9.62 -13.12
CA LYS A 116 -5.86 -9.83 -14.09
C LYS A 116 -4.48 -9.47 -13.53
N LEU A 117 -4.39 -9.03 -12.27
CA LEU A 117 -3.10 -8.77 -11.63
C LEU A 117 -2.40 -10.07 -11.25
N HIS A 118 -1.14 -10.20 -11.68
CA HIS A 118 -0.30 -11.34 -11.33
C HIS A 118 0.06 -11.30 -9.84
N ASN A 119 0.05 -12.46 -9.17
CA ASN A 119 0.35 -12.61 -7.73
C ASN A 119 -0.56 -11.80 -6.78
N CYS A 120 -1.82 -11.55 -7.16
CA CYS A 120 -2.80 -10.92 -6.29
C CYS A 120 -4.15 -11.63 -6.44
N SER A 121 -4.72 -12.13 -5.36
CA SER A 121 -6.04 -12.80 -5.41
C SER A 121 -7.18 -11.83 -5.74
N SER A 122 -6.93 -10.52 -5.60
CA SER A 122 -7.90 -9.46 -5.81
C SER A 122 -9.18 -9.68 -4.99
N LYS A 123 -9.00 -9.91 -3.68
CA LYS A 123 -10.06 -10.26 -2.72
C LYS A 123 -11.24 -9.28 -2.74
N PHE A 124 -10.95 -8.03 -3.09
CA PHE A 124 -11.88 -6.93 -3.07
C PHE A 124 -12.28 -6.44 -4.46
N ALA A 125 -12.06 -7.25 -5.50
CA ALA A 125 -12.49 -6.96 -6.86
C ALA A 125 -13.99 -6.64 -6.95
N ASN A 126 -14.33 -5.81 -7.93
CA ASN A 126 -15.69 -5.37 -8.22
C ASN A 126 -15.89 -5.54 -9.72
N GLU A 127 -16.27 -6.74 -10.10
CA GLU A 127 -16.34 -7.13 -11.51
C GLU A 127 -17.59 -6.58 -12.17
N VAL A 128 -17.48 -6.32 -13.48
CA VAL A 128 -18.64 -5.96 -14.28
C VAL A 128 -19.51 -7.20 -14.47
N ILE A 129 -20.69 -7.20 -13.85
CA ILE A 129 -21.69 -8.23 -14.07
C ILE A 129 -22.36 -7.97 -15.42
N ARG A 130 -22.14 -8.86 -16.39
CA ARG A 130 -22.74 -8.77 -17.72
C ARG A 130 -24.07 -9.52 -17.72
N ILE A 131 -25.16 -8.79 -17.92
CA ILE A 131 -26.51 -9.35 -18.08
C ILE A 131 -26.98 -9.20 -19.53
N PRO A 132 -27.82 -10.12 -20.06
CA PRO A 132 -28.44 -9.97 -21.38
C PRO A 132 -29.30 -8.71 -21.45
N ALA A 133 -29.56 -8.22 -22.67
CA ALA A 133 -30.49 -7.13 -22.93
C ALA A 133 -31.95 -7.61 -22.77
N ASP A 134 -32.33 -7.90 -21.53
CA ASP A 134 -33.62 -8.45 -21.11
C ASP A 134 -34.14 -7.63 -19.93
N ALA A 135 -35.29 -6.96 -20.12
CA ALA A 135 -35.87 -6.07 -19.13
C ALA A 135 -36.31 -6.79 -17.84
N GLU A 136 -36.55 -8.11 -17.90
CA GLU A 136 -36.92 -8.91 -16.72
C GLU A 136 -35.70 -9.31 -15.87
N ARG A 137 -34.48 -9.03 -16.32
CA ARG A 137 -33.23 -9.44 -15.66
C ARG A 137 -32.38 -8.28 -15.12
N ILE A 138 -32.90 -7.04 -15.18
CA ILE A 138 -32.26 -5.83 -14.66
C ILE A 138 -32.72 -5.56 -13.23
#